data_AF-A0A8G2C361-F1
#
_entry.id   AF-A0A8G2C361-F1
#
_cell.length_a   1.000
_cell.length_b   1.000
_cell.length_c   1.000
_cell.angle_alpha   90.00
_cell.angle_beta   90.00
_cell.angle_gamma   90.00
#
_symmetry.space_group_name_H-M   'P 1'
#
loop_
_entity.id
_entity.type
_entity.pdbx_description
1 polymer ?
#
loop_
_entity_poly.entity_id
_entity_poly.type
_entity_poly.pdbx_seq_one_letter_code
_entity_poly.pdbx_strand_id
1 'polypeptide(L)'
;MIETIFQYIYEFKIENAYKLLNSQFMSSVIGALAGAFAGAYVAHKIASNAKRRELLEAQMRSTNVAISSAFLTCNSLLALKGQHVKSLYDNYIYQKEKFEAALKNPPANGIILFEMDLKTLRMPFVPFDDVSRRVQEQINVRGRPLALVSTIQNSLDSLKHSFEQRNTIIKRFKTDFNGVSEEIKLKIYFGVRLQDGSIHQEYDDIIQIISKYTDDVIFFSSLLCSDLVAHGDNIRTYYKKRFGKHLEKTASPDFKTEKAENLMPDVKDYEDWLMMFKVHPQKQSWFKRLWILISRSKPTPKSDVV
;
A
#
# COMPACT_ATOMS: atom_id res chain seq x y z
N MET A 1 36.20 27.32 69.43
CA MET A 1 36.35 27.55 67.97
C MET A 1 35.11 27.09 67.18
N ILE A 2 34.43 26.00 67.59
CA ILE A 2 33.17 25.53 66.96
C ILE A 2 31.95 26.39 67.35
N GLU A 3 31.88 26.93 68.57
CA GLU A 3 30.76 27.78 69.02
C GLU A 3 30.72 29.15 68.32
N THR A 4 31.86 29.74 68.01
CA THR A 4 31.96 31.00 67.24
C THR A 4 31.47 30.87 65.80
N ILE A 5 31.56 29.68 65.20
CA ILE A 5 31.06 29.43 63.84
C ILE A 5 29.53 29.25 63.85
N PHE A 6 28.98 28.61 64.89
CA PHE A 6 27.53 28.45 65.03
C PHE A 6 26.81 29.77 65.33
N GLN A 7 27.43 30.67 66.10
CA GLN A 7 26.84 31.97 66.43
C GLN A 7 26.83 32.93 65.23
N TYR A 8 27.82 32.83 64.33
CA TYR A 8 27.86 33.62 63.09
C TYR A 8 26.84 33.15 62.03
N ILE A 9 26.49 31.85 62.05
CA ILE A 9 25.46 31.29 61.16
C ILE A 9 24.04 31.62 61.67
N TYR A 10 23.85 31.73 63.00
CA TYR A 10 22.55 32.05 63.60
C TYR A 10 22.22 33.56 63.63
N GLU A 11 23.22 34.44 63.62
CA GLU A 11 23.05 35.90 63.48
C GLU A 11 23.06 36.40 62.02
N PHE A 12 22.85 35.50 61.05
CA PHE A 12 22.40 35.93 59.72
C PHE A 12 20.95 36.43 59.84
N LYS A 13 20.81 37.64 60.39
CA LYS A 13 19.54 38.33 60.64
C LYS A 13 18.66 38.24 59.40
N ILE A 14 17.40 37.88 59.60
CA ILE A 14 16.32 37.92 58.60
C ILE A 14 16.36 39.24 57.79
N GLU A 15 16.77 40.36 58.41
CA GLU A 15 16.97 41.67 57.76
C GLU A 15 18.02 41.69 56.63
N ASN A 16 19.09 40.89 56.71
CA ASN A 16 20.11 40.79 55.65
C ASN A 16 19.65 39.92 54.48
N ALA A 17 18.81 38.90 54.74
CA ALA A 17 18.13 38.14 53.69
C ALA A 17 17.15 39.03 52.91
N TYR A 18 16.40 39.89 53.58
CA TYR A 18 15.52 40.87 52.92
C TYR A 18 16.28 41.90 52.07
N LYS A 19 17.45 42.37 52.51
CA LYS A 19 18.30 43.29 51.72
C LYS A 19 18.92 42.62 50.50
N LEU A 20 19.31 41.34 50.58
CA LEU A 20 19.77 40.57 49.42
C LEU A 20 18.65 40.37 48.40
N LEU A 21 17.44 40.03 48.85
CA LEU A 21 16.26 39.89 48.00
C LEU A 21 15.83 41.19 47.31
N ASN A 22 16.08 42.35 47.93
CA ASN A 22 15.78 43.68 47.36
C ASN A 22 16.97 44.34 46.61
N SER A 23 18.07 43.61 46.41
CA SER A 23 19.27 44.17 45.78
C SER A 23 19.24 44.08 44.25
N GLN A 24 19.94 45.00 43.57
CA GLN A 24 20.14 44.94 42.11
C GLN A 24 20.76 43.59 41.66
N PHE A 25 21.48 42.90 42.55
CA PHE A 25 22.02 41.57 42.31
C PHE A 25 20.94 40.49 42.15
N MET A 26 19.90 40.45 42.98
CA MET A 26 18.80 39.48 42.78
C MET A 26 17.97 39.81 41.54
N SER A 27 17.81 41.09 41.20
CA SER A 27 17.19 41.49 39.94
C SER A 27 18.00 41.06 38.71
N SER A 28 19.34 41.09 38.77
CA SER A 28 20.21 40.64 37.69
C SER A 28 20.28 39.11 37.59
N VAL A 29 20.25 38.38 38.72
CA VAL A 29 20.15 36.92 38.74
C VAL A 29 18.81 36.43 38.19
N ILE A 30 17.69 37.04 38.61
CA ILE A 30 16.35 36.71 38.07
C ILE A 30 16.29 37.06 36.59
N GLY A 31 16.83 38.20 36.17
CA GLY A 31 16.92 38.59 34.76
C GLY A 31 17.76 37.63 33.91
N ALA A 32 18.91 37.19 34.42
CA ALA A 32 19.78 36.22 33.76
C ALA A 32 19.14 34.83 33.66
N LEU A 33 18.46 34.37 34.71
CA LEU A 33 17.72 33.10 34.72
C LEU A 33 16.51 33.16 33.77
N ALA A 34 15.75 34.26 33.78
CA ALA A 34 14.63 34.46 32.86
C ALA A 34 15.10 34.50 31.39
N GLY A 35 16.21 35.20 31.12
CA GLY A 35 16.85 35.25 29.81
C GLY A 35 17.38 33.90 29.35
N ALA A 36 18.05 33.15 30.22
CA ALA A 36 18.55 31.81 29.94
C ALA A 36 17.41 30.81 29.69
N PHE A 37 16.34 30.85 30.49
CA PHE A 37 15.17 30.00 30.31
C PHE A 37 14.42 30.33 29.03
N ALA A 38 14.17 31.61 28.76
CA ALA A 38 13.56 32.06 27.52
C ALA A 38 14.41 31.68 26.30
N GLY A 39 15.73 31.87 26.38
CA GLY A 39 16.69 31.48 25.35
C GLY A 39 16.67 29.97 25.09
N ALA A 40 16.74 29.15 26.15
CA ALA A 40 16.68 27.69 26.05
C ALA A 40 15.35 27.20 25.45
N TYR A 41 14.22 27.80 25.85
CA TYR A 41 12.91 27.47 25.29
C TYR A 41 12.82 27.81 23.79
N VAL A 42 13.30 28.99 23.39
CA VAL A 42 13.33 29.40 21.97
C VAL A 42 14.24 28.49 21.16
N ALA A 43 15.45 28.21 21.67
CA ALA A 43 16.40 27.30 21.03
C ALA A 43 15.79 25.90 20.86
N HIS A 44 15.17 25.35 21.91
CA HIS A 44 14.49 24.05 21.86
C HIS A 44 13.32 24.04 20.85
N LYS A 45 12.54 25.13 20.77
CA LYS A 45 11.45 25.27 19.81
C LYS A 45 11.95 25.34 18.36
N ILE A 46 13.07 26.01 18.12
CA ILE A 46 13.70 26.08 16.79
C ILE A 46 14.25 24.70 16.41
N ALA A 47 15.02 24.05 17.29
CA ALA A 47 15.58 22.73 17.06
C ALA A 47 14.49 21.67 16.81
N SER A 48 13.44 21.64 17.63
CA SER A 48 12.32 20.70 17.45
C SER A 48 11.55 20.93 16.15
N ASN A 49 11.35 22.19 15.74
CA ASN A 49 10.73 22.50 14.45
C ASN A 49 11.63 22.12 13.26
N ALA A 50 12.95 22.36 13.36
CA ALA A 50 13.91 21.97 12.33
C ALA A 50 13.93 20.45 12.15
N LYS A 51 14.07 19.69 13.24
CA LYS A 51 14.00 18.23 13.23
C LYS A 51 12.67 17.73 12.65
N ARG A 52 11.55 18.37 13.00
CA ARG A 52 10.24 17.97 12.46
C ARG A 52 10.13 18.21 10.95
N ARG A 53 10.70 19.30 10.42
CA ARG A 53 10.74 19.55 8.98
C ARG A 53 11.55 18.48 8.26
N GLU A 54 12.75 18.21 8.77
CA GLU A 54 13.64 17.19 8.23
C GLU A 54 12.97 15.81 8.17
N LEU A 55 12.29 15.40 9.26
CA LEU A 55 11.56 14.13 9.29
C LEU A 55 10.43 14.06 8.26
N LEU A 56 9.65 15.15 8.09
CA LEU A 56 8.57 15.18 7.11
C LEU A 56 9.09 15.19 5.67
N GLU A 57 10.20 15.89 5.41
CA GLU A 57 10.87 15.90 4.11
C GLU A 57 11.45 14.53 3.78
N ALA A 58 12.10 13.87 4.74
CA ALA A 58 12.58 12.50 4.59
C ALA A 58 11.42 11.52 4.31
N GLN A 59 10.35 11.61 5.08
CA GLN A 59 9.15 10.79 4.87
C GLN A 59 8.51 11.03 3.50
N MET A 60 8.48 12.28 3.02
CA MET A 60 7.97 12.62 1.69
C MET A 60 8.83 12.00 0.58
N ARG A 61 10.17 12.10 0.68
CA ARG A 61 11.09 11.45 -0.27
C ARG A 61 10.89 9.94 -0.30
N SER A 62 10.81 9.29 0.87
CA SER A 62 10.55 7.84 0.95
C SER A 62 9.19 7.46 0.35
N THR A 63 8.18 8.31 0.53
CA THR A 63 6.84 8.12 -0.04
C THR A 63 6.88 8.20 -1.58
N ASN A 64 7.56 9.19 -2.16
CA ASN A 64 7.71 9.31 -3.61
C ASN A 64 8.48 8.13 -4.23
N VAL A 65 9.51 7.63 -3.57
CA VAL A 65 10.23 6.43 -4.02
C VAL A 65 9.31 5.21 -3.96
N ALA A 66 8.56 5.03 -2.86
CA ALA A 66 7.62 3.92 -2.72
C ALA A 66 6.50 3.96 -3.79
N ILE A 67 5.97 5.14 -4.11
CA ILE A 67 4.99 5.32 -5.20
C ILE A 67 5.58 4.88 -6.53
N SER A 68 6.81 5.32 -6.83
CA SER A 68 7.48 5.00 -8.10
C SER A 68 7.75 3.51 -8.24
N SER A 69 8.24 2.86 -7.18
CA SER A 69 8.49 1.42 -7.18
C SER A 69 7.19 0.61 -7.24
N ALA A 70 6.12 1.01 -6.54
CA ALA A 70 4.82 0.36 -6.63
C ALA A 70 4.20 0.50 -8.04
N PHE A 71 4.40 1.66 -8.67
CA PHE A 71 3.99 1.88 -10.06
C PHE A 71 4.76 0.98 -11.03
N LEU A 72 6.10 0.88 -10.89
CA LEU A 72 6.92 0.01 -11.71
C LEU A 72 6.53 -1.45 -11.54
N THR A 73 6.22 -1.89 -10.33
CA THR A 73 5.65 -3.22 -10.07
C THR A 73 4.35 -3.43 -10.85
N CYS A 74 3.38 -2.52 -10.70
CA CYS A 74 2.11 -2.59 -11.42
C CYS A 74 2.32 -2.64 -12.94
N ASN A 75 3.16 -1.76 -13.48
CA ASN A 75 3.44 -1.65 -14.90
C ASN A 75 4.14 -2.91 -15.47
N SER A 76 5.09 -3.50 -14.73
CA SER A 76 5.73 -4.76 -15.13
C SER A 76 4.71 -5.91 -15.26
N LEU A 77 3.74 -5.98 -14.35
CA LEU A 77 2.70 -7.01 -14.40
C LEU A 77 1.63 -6.72 -15.45
N LEU A 78 1.30 -5.46 -15.71
CA LEU A 78 0.44 -5.06 -16.83
C LEU A 78 1.06 -5.47 -18.17
N ALA A 79 2.36 -5.22 -18.35
CA ALA A 79 3.09 -5.67 -19.54
C ALA A 79 3.08 -7.21 -19.67
N LEU A 80 3.37 -7.93 -18.58
CA LEU A 80 3.29 -9.40 -18.55
C LEU A 80 1.88 -9.91 -18.92
N LYS A 81 0.84 -9.26 -18.40
CA LYS A 81 -0.55 -9.60 -18.67
C LYS A 81 -0.90 -9.43 -20.14
N GLY A 82 -0.60 -8.25 -20.69
CA GLY A 82 -0.90 -7.92 -22.08
C GLY A 82 -0.12 -8.78 -23.08
N GLN A 83 1.15 -9.07 -22.80
CA GLN A 83 2.01 -9.81 -23.73
C GLN A 83 1.79 -11.33 -23.67
N HIS A 84 1.47 -11.88 -22.50
CA HIS A 84 1.52 -13.33 -22.28
C HIS A 84 0.29 -13.88 -21.57
N VAL A 85 0.02 -13.43 -20.34
CA VAL A 85 -0.94 -14.12 -19.45
C VAL A 85 -2.36 -14.08 -20.01
N LYS A 86 -2.79 -12.93 -20.55
CA LYS A 86 -4.15 -12.81 -21.11
C LYS A 86 -4.37 -13.77 -22.27
N SER A 87 -3.47 -13.75 -23.25
CA SER A 87 -3.56 -14.65 -24.41
C SER A 87 -3.50 -16.13 -24.02
N LEU A 88 -2.66 -16.47 -23.03
CA LEU A 88 -2.53 -17.81 -22.51
C LEU A 88 -3.85 -18.29 -21.86
N TYR A 89 -4.44 -17.47 -20.99
CA TYR A 89 -5.69 -17.78 -20.31
C TYR A 89 -6.86 -17.88 -21.29
N ASP A 90 -7.05 -16.84 -22.12
CA ASP A 90 -8.17 -16.76 -23.06
C ASP A 90 -8.14 -17.91 -24.07
N ASN A 91 -6.96 -18.22 -24.64
CA ASN A 91 -6.83 -19.35 -25.56
C ASN A 91 -7.05 -20.69 -24.84
N TYR A 92 -6.56 -20.84 -23.61
CA TYR A 92 -6.76 -22.07 -22.85
C TYR A 92 -8.26 -22.34 -22.59
N ILE A 93 -8.99 -21.33 -22.08
CA ILE A 93 -10.44 -21.45 -21.81
C ILE A 93 -11.20 -21.75 -23.10
N TYR A 94 -10.90 -21.02 -24.19
CA TYR A 94 -11.53 -21.25 -25.48
C TYR A 94 -11.30 -22.67 -26.01
N GLN A 95 -10.07 -23.18 -25.95
CA GLN A 95 -9.75 -24.54 -26.42
C GLN A 95 -10.37 -25.61 -25.51
N LYS A 96 -10.42 -25.37 -24.20
CA LYS A 96 -11.08 -26.26 -23.23
C LYS A 96 -12.57 -26.39 -23.52
N GLU A 97 -13.27 -25.27 -23.68
CA GLU A 97 -14.70 -25.26 -24.01
C GLU A 97 -14.98 -25.98 -25.34
N LYS A 98 -14.15 -25.71 -26.36
CA LYS A 98 -14.20 -26.40 -27.66
C LYS A 98 -13.98 -27.91 -27.50
N PHE A 99 -13.04 -28.32 -26.66
CA PHE A 99 -12.73 -29.73 -26.41
C PHE A 99 -13.88 -30.44 -25.69
N GLU A 100 -14.44 -29.83 -24.64
CA GLU A 100 -15.58 -30.36 -23.92
C GLU A 100 -16.83 -30.46 -24.81
N ALA A 101 -17.06 -29.48 -25.68
CA ALA A 101 -18.15 -29.53 -26.66
C ALA A 101 -17.97 -30.69 -27.65
N ALA A 102 -16.74 -30.92 -28.12
CA ALA A 102 -16.41 -32.02 -29.02
C ALA A 102 -16.57 -33.40 -28.35
N LEU A 103 -16.30 -33.50 -27.04
CA LEU A 103 -16.55 -34.73 -26.28
C LEU A 103 -18.06 -35.04 -26.16
N LYS A 104 -18.90 -34.02 -26.04
CA LYS A 104 -20.37 -34.17 -25.95
C LYS A 104 -21.00 -34.47 -27.31
N ASN A 105 -20.52 -33.80 -28.35
CA ASN A 105 -21.01 -33.94 -29.72
C ASN A 105 -19.84 -34.21 -30.67
N PRO A 106 -19.39 -35.48 -30.79
CA PRO A 106 -18.31 -35.83 -31.69
C PRO A 106 -18.66 -35.45 -33.13
N PRO A 107 -17.75 -34.81 -33.88
CA PRO A 107 -18.02 -34.44 -35.27
C PRO A 107 -18.25 -35.71 -36.09
N ALA A 108 -19.32 -35.72 -36.89
CA ALA A 108 -19.77 -36.90 -37.63
C ALA A 108 -18.69 -37.47 -38.58
N ASN A 109 -17.81 -36.62 -39.11
CA ASN A 109 -16.61 -36.98 -39.87
C ASN A 109 -15.65 -35.79 -39.86
N GLY A 110 -14.72 -35.72 -38.92
CA GLY A 110 -13.76 -34.62 -38.89
C GLY A 110 -12.63 -34.78 -37.88
N ILE A 111 -11.42 -34.41 -38.30
CA ILE A 111 -10.28 -34.19 -37.42
C ILE A 111 -10.51 -32.83 -36.73
N ILE A 112 -10.55 -32.81 -35.39
CA ILE A 112 -10.54 -31.56 -34.64
C ILE A 112 -9.11 -31.27 -34.23
N LEU A 113 -8.63 -30.11 -34.63
CA LEU A 113 -7.33 -29.60 -34.22
C LEU A 113 -7.47 -28.81 -32.91
N PHE A 114 -6.61 -29.15 -31.96
CA PHE A 114 -6.42 -28.47 -30.69
C PHE A 114 -4.97 -28.01 -30.59
N GLU A 115 -4.77 -26.85 -29.97
CA GLU A 115 -3.44 -26.32 -29.71
C GLU A 115 -3.16 -26.40 -28.20
N MET A 116 -2.04 -27.01 -27.84
CA MET A 116 -1.52 -26.97 -26.47
C MET A 116 -0.37 -25.97 -26.39
N ASP A 117 -0.52 -24.91 -25.60
CA ASP A 117 0.59 -23.99 -25.35
C ASP A 117 1.55 -24.59 -24.31
N LEU A 118 2.64 -25.18 -24.81
CA LEU A 118 3.73 -25.73 -24.02
C LEU A 118 4.98 -24.82 -24.02
N LYS A 119 4.81 -23.51 -24.22
CA LYS A 119 5.90 -22.52 -24.09
C LYS A 119 6.15 -22.26 -22.63
N THR A 120 7.41 -22.18 -22.22
CA THR A 120 7.78 -21.81 -20.86
C THR A 120 7.68 -20.29 -20.69
N LEU A 121 7.30 -19.86 -19.48
CA LEU A 121 7.21 -18.45 -19.12
C LEU A 121 8.13 -18.16 -17.94
N ARG A 122 8.62 -16.93 -17.86
CA ARG A 122 9.48 -16.46 -16.76
C ARG A 122 8.83 -15.24 -16.11
N MET A 123 8.95 -15.17 -14.80
CA MET A 123 8.55 -13.99 -14.04
C MET A 123 9.44 -12.80 -14.45
N PRO A 124 8.87 -11.62 -14.79
CA PRO A 124 9.65 -10.43 -15.03
C PRO A 124 10.32 -9.95 -13.74
N PHE A 125 11.30 -9.07 -13.87
CA PHE A 125 11.86 -8.38 -12.71
C PHE A 125 10.83 -7.40 -12.13
N VAL A 126 10.65 -7.44 -10.80
CA VAL A 126 9.67 -6.61 -10.07
C VAL A 126 10.36 -6.00 -8.84
N PRO A 127 10.54 -4.67 -8.77
CA PRO A 127 11.27 -4.00 -7.68
C PRO A 127 10.41 -3.77 -6.43
N PHE A 128 9.75 -4.81 -5.91
CA PHE A 128 8.79 -4.64 -4.80
C PHE A 128 9.43 -4.62 -3.41
N ASP A 129 10.59 -5.24 -3.21
CA ASP A 129 11.27 -5.29 -1.92
C ASP A 129 11.55 -3.88 -1.36
N ASP A 130 11.91 -2.95 -2.24
CA ASP A 130 12.13 -1.55 -1.88
C ASP A 130 10.85 -0.84 -1.40
N VAL A 131 9.70 -1.18 -1.99
CA VAL A 131 8.39 -0.66 -1.54
C VAL A 131 8.12 -1.19 -0.13
N SER A 132 8.24 -2.50 0.05
CA SER A 132 7.94 -3.18 1.32
C SER A 132 8.73 -2.58 2.48
N ARG A 133 10.06 -2.51 2.32
CA ARG A 133 10.97 -1.93 3.31
C ARG A 133 10.61 -0.48 3.64
N ARG A 134 10.41 0.38 2.63
CA ARG A 134 10.11 1.80 2.85
C ARG A 134 8.78 2.02 3.54
N VAL A 135 7.75 1.29 3.12
CA VAL A 135 6.41 1.40 3.70
C VAL A 135 6.40 0.95 5.16
N GLN A 136 7.16 -0.09 5.51
CA GLN A 136 7.24 -0.61 6.88
C GLN A 136 8.13 0.23 7.80
N GLU A 137 9.26 0.75 7.31
CA GLU A 137 10.28 1.37 8.17
C GLU A 137 10.28 2.90 8.13
N GLN A 138 9.98 3.50 6.97
CA GLN A 138 10.25 4.91 6.70
C GLN A 138 8.98 5.76 6.54
N ILE A 139 7.86 5.12 6.24
CA ILE A 139 6.58 5.79 6.00
C ILE A 139 5.64 5.49 7.16
N ASN A 140 5.26 6.52 7.90
CA ASN A 140 4.25 6.42 8.96
C ASN A 140 2.82 6.34 8.37
N VAL A 141 2.50 5.21 7.74
CA VAL A 141 1.15 4.80 7.31
C VAL A 141 0.58 3.74 8.25
N ARG A 142 -0.74 3.58 8.25
CA ARG A 142 -1.45 2.59 9.09
C ARG A 142 -2.62 1.99 8.34
N GLY A 143 -3.03 0.79 8.73
CA GLY A 143 -4.21 0.12 8.17
C GLY A 143 -3.95 -0.42 6.76
N ARG A 144 -4.81 -0.06 5.82
CA ARG A 144 -4.84 -0.63 4.46
C ARG A 144 -3.49 -0.65 3.74
N PRO A 145 -2.66 0.43 3.73
CA PRO A 145 -1.39 0.41 2.99
C PRO A 145 -0.40 -0.65 3.49
N LEU A 146 -0.38 -0.92 4.80
CA LEU A 146 0.48 -1.96 5.37
C LEU A 146 -0.03 -3.36 5.00
N ALA A 147 -1.35 -3.57 5.01
CA ALA A 147 -1.93 -4.83 4.57
C ALA A 147 -1.68 -5.10 3.08
N LEU A 148 -1.79 -4.06 2.23
CA LEU A 148 -1.48 -4.15 0.81
C LEU A 148 -0.07 -4.65 0.55
N VAL A 149 0.93 -4.18 1.32
CA VAL A 149 2.31 -4.62 1.16
C VAL A 149 2.43 -6.13 1.35
N SER A 150 1.84 -6.68 2.41
CA SER A 150 1.86 -8.13 2.67
C SER A 150 1.08 -8.90 1.61
N THR A 151 -0.09 -8.41 1.18
CA THR A 151 -0.89 -9.05 0.14
C THR A 151 -0.13 -9.09 -1.19
N ILE A 152 0.47 -7.99 -1.62
CA ILE A 152 1.25 -7.94 -2.87
C ILE A 152 2.44 -8.90 -2.80
N GLN A 153 3.18 -8.93 -1.69
CA GLN A 153 4.32 -9.83 -1.52
C GLN A 153 3.90 -11.30 -1.63
N ASN A 154 2.83 -11.70 -0.94
CA ASN A 154 2.29 -13.05 -1.01
C ASN A 154 1.80 -13.41 -2.42
N SER A 155 1.13 -12.50 -3.12
CA SER A 155 0.66 -12.73 -4.50
C SER A 155 1.83 -12.82 -5.48
N LEU A 156 2.89 -12.03 -5.30
CA LEU A 156 4.11 -12.12 -6.13
C LEU A 156 4.83 -13.45 -5.95
N ASP A 157 5.02 -13.89 -4.71
CA ASP A 157 5.65 -15.18 -4.40
C ASP A 157 4.82 -16.34 -4.95
N SER A 158 3.50 -16.28 -4.78
CA SER A 158 2.58 -17.29 -5.31
C SER A 158 2.60 -17.33 -6.84
N LEU A 159 2.57 -16.16 -7.50
CA LEU A 159 2.67 -16.06 -8.96
C LEU A 159 3.98 -16.64 -9.49
N LYS A 160 5.11 -16.30 -8.84
CA LYS A 160 6.43 -16.86 -9.18
C LYS A 160 6.43 -18.38 -9.09
N HIS A 161 5.93 -18.92 -7.98
CA HIS A 161 5.85 -20.36 -7.79
C HIS A 161 4.94 -21.02 -8.85
N SER A 162 3.83 -20.38 -9.22
CA SER A 162 2.94 -20.90 -10.24
C SER A 162 3.57 -20.96 -11.64
N PHE A 163 4.43 -20.00 -11.99
CA PHE A 163 5.22 -20.08 -13.22
C PHE A 163 6.21 -21.25 -13.19
N GLU A 164 6.89 -21.48 -12.07
CA GLU A 164 7.82 -22.60 -11.88
C GLU A 164 7.09 -23.95 -11.98
N GLN A 165 5.93 -24.07 -11.34
CA GLN A 165 5.07 -25.26 -11.42
C GLN A 165 4.58 -25.50 -12.85
N ARG A 166 4.07 -24.47 -13.54
CA ARG A 166 3.65 -24.59 -14.95
C ARG A 166 4.80 -25.07 -15.83
N ASN A 167 6.00 -24.52 -15.66
CA ASN A 167 7.18 -24.96 -16.41
C ASN A 167 7.55 -26.42 -16.11
N THR A 168 7.36 -26.87 -14.86
CA THR A 168 7.55 -28.28 -14.46
C THR A 168 6.53 -29.20 -15.14
N ILE A 169 5.26 -28.82 -15.15
CA ILE A 169 4.20 -29.57 -15.85
C ILE A 169 4.49 -29.64 -17.35
N ILE A 170 4.89 -28.53 -17.97
CA ILE A 170 5.28 -28.49 -19.38
C ILE A 170 6.44 -29.43 -19.68
N LYS A 171 7.44 -29.50 -18.79
CA LYS A 171 8.56 -30.43 -18.94
C LYS A 171 8.05 -31.88 -18.95
N ARG A 172 7.16 -32.25 -18.01
CA ARG A 172 6.51 -33.57 -17.98
C ARG A 172 5.78 -33.86 -19.28
N PHE A 173 4.98 -32.92 -19.80
CA PHE A 173 4.31 -33.07 -21.11
C PHE A 173 5.27 -33.37 -22.27
N LYS A 174 6.49 -32.81 -22.25
CA LYS A 174 7.50 -33.01 -23.29
C LYS A 174 8.29 -34.30 -23.15
N THR A 175 8.37 -34.88 -21.95
CA THR A 175 9.21 -36.05 -21.67
C THR A 175 8.40 -37.31 -21.39
N ASP A 176 7.45 -37.22 -20.46
CA ASP A 176 6.79 -38.36 -19.82
C ASP A 176 5.60 -38.86 -20.64
N PHE A 177 5.03 -38.00 -21.48
CA PHE A 177 3.88 -38.32 -22.32
C PHE A 177 4.26 -38.88 -23.69
N ASN A 178 5.53 -39.24 -23.90
CA ASN A 178 5.96 -39.94 -25.11
C ASN A 178 5.28 -41.32 -25.18
N GLY A 179 4.51 -41.56 -26.25
CA GLY A 179 3.74 -42.80 -26.44
C GLY A 179 2.33 -42.81 -25.83
N VAL A 180 1.92 -41.76 -25.11
CA VAL A 180 0.52 -41.58 -24.67
C VAL A 180 -0.33 -41.11 -25.85
N SER A 181 -1.59 -41.57 -25.95
CA SER A 181 -2.50 -41.11 -27.01
C SER A 181 -2.81 -39.63 -26.87
N GLU A 182 -2.97 -38.92 -27.99
CA GLU A 182 -3.26 -37.49 -28.00
C GLU A 182 -4.56 -37.15 -27.26
N GLU A 183 -5.57 -38.02 -27.32
CA GLU A 183 -6.82 -37.84 -26.58
C GLU A 183 -6.58 -37.83 -25.06
N ILE A 184 -5.77 -38.76 -24.54
CA ILE A 184 -5.46 -38.81 -23.11
C ILE A 184 -4.63 -37.60 -22.71
N LYS A 185 -3.65 -37.19 -23.54
CA LYS A 185 -2.86 -35.97 -23.30
C LYS A 185 -3.75 -34.74 -23.20
N LEU A 186 -4.70 -34.56 -24.12
CA LEU A 186 -5.62 -33.43 -24.12
C LEU A 186 -6.55 -33.46 -22.91
N LYS A 187 -7.07 -34.63 -22.52
CA LYS A 187 -7.87 -34.75 -21.28
C LYS A 187 -7.10 -34.32 -20.04
N ILE A 188 -5.83 -34.72 -19.94
CA ILE A 188 -4.96 -34.31 -18.82
C ILE A 188 -4.62 -32.82 -18.89
N TYR A 189 -4.35 -32.29 -20.08
CA TYR A 189 -4.06 -30.86 -20.29
C TYR A 189 -5.25 -29.96 -19.92
N PHE A 190 -6.47 -30.38 -20.26
CA PHE A 190 -7.71 -29.64 -20.00
C PHE A 190 -8.38 -29.97 -18.67
N GLY A 191 -7.81 -30.87 -17.85
CA GLY A 191 -8.39 -31.24 -16.56
C GLY A 191 -9.70 -32.03 -16.67
N VAL A 192 -9.89 -32.79 -17.75
CA VAL A 192 -11.09 -33.61 -18.01
C VAL A 192 -10.92 -35.01 -17.42
N ARG A 193 -12.03 -35.57 -16.92
CA ARG A 193 -12.06 -36.93 -16.35
C ARG A 193 -11.69 -38.01 -17.38
N LEU A 194 -10.80 -38.92 -16.98
CA LEU A 194 -10.38 -40.09 -17.75
C LEU A 194 -11.38 -41.25 -17.63
N GLN A 195 -11.23 -42.28 -18.46
CA GLN A 195 -12.12 -43.45 -18.47
C GLN A 195 -12.10 -44.24 -17.15
N ASP A 196 -10.96 -44.23 -16.45
CA ASP A 196 -10.78 -44.86 -15.14
C ASP A 196 -11.37 -44.01 -13.98
N GLY A 197 -11.94 -42.84 -14.29
CA GLY A 197 -12.52 -41.91 -13.32
C GLY A 197 -11.53 -40.92 -12.70
N SER A 198 -10.22 -41.06 -12.98
CA SER A 198 -9.21 -40.11 -12.49
C SER A 198 -9.34 -38.75 -13.17
N ILE A 199 -8.91 -37.68 -12.49
CA ILE A 199 -8.90 -36.31 -13.01
C ILE A 199 -7.55 -35.68 -12.66
N HIS A 200 -6.88 -35.13 -13.67
CA HIS A 200 -5.61 -34.43 -13.50
C HIS A 200 -5.81 -32.93 -13.80
N GLN A 201 -6.11 -32.13 -12.77
CA GLN A 201 -6.44 -30.70 -12.93
C GLN A 201 -5.23 -29.77 -12.83
N GLU A 202 -4.01 -30.31 -12.65
CA GLU A 202 -2.81 -29.53 -12.36
C GLU A 202 -2.56 -28.38 -13.36
N TYR A 203 -2.73 -28.62 -14.66
CA TYR A 203 -2.53 -27.57 -15.67
C TYR A 203 -3.72 -26.59 -15.73
N ASP A 204 -4.95 -27.07 -15.55
CA ASP A 204 -6.15 -26.22 -15.50
C ASP A 204 -6.05 -25.22 -14.35
N ASP A 205 -5.77 -25.73 -13.15
CA ASP A 205 -5.64 -24.95 -11.93
C ASP A 205 -4.50 -23.93 -12.07
N ILE A 206 -3.34 -24.33 -12.63
CA ILE A 206 -2.19 -23.42 -12.69
C ILE A 206 -2.42 -22.24 -13.63
N ILE A 207 -3.16 -22.42 -14.73
CA ILE A 207 -3.48 -21.35 -15.67
C ILE A 207 -4.41 -20.33 -15.01
N GLN A 208 -5.43 -20.82 -14.30
CA GLN A 208 -6.34 -19.96 -13.53
C GLN A 208 -5.60 -19.19 -12.43
N ILE A 209 -4.72 -19.88 -11.69
CA ILE A 209 -3.91 -19.29 -10.63
C ILE A 209 -2.97 -18.20 -11.17
N ILE A 210 -2.29 -18.44 -12.30
CA ILE A 210 -1.41 -17.43 -12.92
C ILE A 210 -2.21 -16.18 -13.31
N SER A 211 -3.38 -16.35 -13.93
CA SER A 211 -4.24 -15.22 -14.30
C SER A 211 -4.66 -14.44 -13.06
N LYS A 212 -5.15 -15.15 -12.02
CA LYS A 212 -5.62 -14.55 -10.77
C LYS A 212 -4.53 -13.77 -10.05
N TYR A 213 -3.37 -14.36 -9.78
CA TYR A 213 -2.32 -13.65 -9.05
C TYR A 213 -1.67 -12.53 -9.87
N THR A 214 -1.69 -12.61 -11.20
CA THR A 214 -1.31 -11.47 -12.05
C THR A 214 -2.25 -10.29 -11.79
N ASP A 215 -3.55 -10.55 -11.76
CA ASP A 215 -4.57 -9.53 -11.48
C ASP A 215 -4.46 -8.99 -10.05
N ASP A 216 -4.27 -9.85 -9.05
CA ASP A 216 -4.10 -9.44 -7.66
C ASP A 216 -2.95 -8.44 -7.51
N VAL A 217 -1.78 -8.75 -8.08
CA VAL A 217 -0.61 -7.87 -7.99
C VAL A 217 -0.87 -6.53 -8.70
N ILE A 218 -1.51 -6.54 -9.88
CA ILE A 218 -1.86 -5.31 -10.61
C ILE A 218 -2.81 -4.45 -9.77
N PHE A 219 -3.91 -5.04 -9.30
CA PHE A 219 -4.93 -4.35 -8.53
C PHE A 219 -4.35 -3.75 -7.25
N PHE A 220 -3.73 -4.58 -6.40
CA PHE A 220 -3.24 -4.13 -5.10
C PHE A 220 -2.06 -3.15 -5.22
N SER A 221 -1.19 -3.28 -6.22
CA SER A 221 -0.11 -2.31 -6.44
C SER A 221 -0.66 -0.95 -6.88
N SER A 222 -1.65 -0.92 -7.76
CA SER A 222 -2.31 0.34 -8.19
C SER A 222 -3.05 1.02 -7.02
N LEU A 223 -3.67 0.21 -6.15
CA LEU A 223 -4.34 0.68 -4.95
C LEU A 223 -3.33 1.22 -3.93
N LEU A 224 -2.18 0.56 -3.77
CA LEU A 224 -1.10 1.04 -2.90
C LEU A 224 -0.53 2.37 -3.40
N CYS A 225 -0.35 2.54 -4.71
CA CYS A 225 0.02 3.84 -5.29
C CYS A 225 -0.97 4.92 -4.88
N SER A 226 -2.28 4.66 -5.05
CA SER A 226 -3.33 5.62 -4.71
C SER A 226 -3.32 6.00 -3.23
N ASP A 227 -3.13 5.02 -2.35
CA ASP A 227 -3.05 5.24 -0.90
C ASP A 227 -1.81 6.04 -0.50
N LEU A 228 -0.65 5.76 -1.10
CA LEU A 228 0.59 6.48 -0.84
C LEU A 228 0.54 7.92 -1.39
N VAL A 229 -0.14 8.13 -2.53
CA VAL A 229 -0.39 9.48 -3.07
C VAL A 229 -1.22 10.30 -2.09
N ALA A 230 -2.34 9.75 -1.62
CA ALA A 230 -3.19 10.41 -0.63
C ALA A 230 -2.42 10.70 0.67
N HIS A 231 -1.55 9.79 1.11
CA HIS A 231 -0.67 10.01 2.26
C HIS A 231 0.33 11.15 2.04
N GLY A 232 1.01 11.18 0.89
CA GLY A 232 1.94 12.27 0.52
C GLY A 232 1.25 13.63 0.49
N ASP A 233 0.04 13.70 -0.07
CA ASP A 233 -0.76 14.93 -0.11
C ASP A 233 -1.19 15.40 1.29
N ASN A 234 -1.47 14.47 2.20
CA ASN A 234 -1.73 14.78 3.61
C ASN A 234 -0.48 15.35 4.30
N ILE A 235 0.71 14.77 4.08
CA ILE A 235 1.98 15.30 4.59
C ILE A 235 2.20 16.72 4.07
N ARG A 236 2.00 16.95 2.77
CA ARG A 236 2.21 18.25 2.12
C ARG A 236 1.25 19.31 2.66
N THR A 237 -0.02 18.96 2.82
CA THR A 237 -1.03 19.85 3.41
C THR A 237 -0.68 20.19 4.86
N TYR A 238 -0.28 19.20 5.64
CA TYR A 238 0.16 19.39 7.03
C TYR A 238 1.39 20.30 7.10
N TYR A 239 2.40 20.04 6.27
CA TYR A 239 3.65 20.81 6.22
C TYR A 239 3.39 22.27 5.87
N LYS A 240 2.58 22.53 4.83
CA LYS A 240 2.18 23.90 4.44
C LYS A 240 1.48 24.63 5.59
N LYS A 241 0.51 23.98 6.24
CA LYS A 241 -0.23 24.57 7.37
C LYS A 241 0.68 24.88 8.56
N ARG A 242 1.66 24.00 8.84
CA ARG A 242 2.52 24.11 10.02
C ARG A 242 3.69 25.07 9.83
N PHE A 243 4.26 25.14 8.63
CA PHE A 243 5.51 25.86 8.38
C PHE A 243 5.42 26.97 7.33
N GLY A 244 4.29 27.13 6.65
CA GLY A 244 4.09 28.15 5.60
C GLY A 244 4.87 27.91 4.31
N LYS A 245 5.60 26.79 4.19
CA LYS A 245 6.41 26.42 3.04
C LYS A 245 5.76 25.27 2.26
N HIS A 246 6.13 25.15 0.99
CA HIS A 246 5.68 24.06 0.13
C HIS A 246 6.72 22.93 0.09
N LEU A 247 6.26 21.68 0.20
CA LEU A 247 7.04 20.51 -0.19
C LEU A 247 6.85 20.22 -1.69
N GLU A 248 7.79 19.44 -2.22
CA GLU A 248 7.71 18.82 -3.54
C GLU A 248 6.36 18.12 -3.75
N LYS A 249 5.94 18.02 -5.01
CA LYS A 249 4.69 17.35 -5.36
C LYS A 249 4.85 15.84 -5.17
N THR A 250 3.77 15.21 -4.75
CA THR A 250 3.64 13.76 -4.76
C THR A 250 3.65 13.27 -6.21
N ALA A 251 4.42 12.22 -6.51
CA ALA A 251 4.33 11.57 -7.81
C ALA A 251 2.90 11.02 -8.00
N SER A 252 2.28 11.18 -9.17
CA SER A 252 0.94 10.67 -9.44
C SER A 252 0.97 9.81 -10.69
N PRO A 253 1.01 8.47 -10.54
CA PRO A 253 0.93 7.57 -11.67
C PRO A 253 -0.38 7.74 -12.42
N ASP A 254 -0.34 7.62 -13.75
CA ASP A 254 -1.52 7.58 -14.60
C ASP A 254 -1.65 6.17 -15.20
N PHE A 255 -2.83 5.57 -15.06
CA PHE A 255 -3.16 4.23 -15.55
C PHE A 255 -4.27 4.26 -16.63
N LYS A 256 -4.46 5.41 -17.30
CA LYS A 256 -5.53 5.57 -18.29
C LYS A 256 -5.39 4.65 -19.50
N THR A 257 -4.17 4.47 -19.99
CA THR A 257 -3.91 3.65 -21.19
C THR A 257 -4.29 2.20 -20.94
N GLU A 258 -3.89 1.66 -19.80
CA GLU A 258 -4.10 0.26 -19.46
C GLU A 258 -5.55 -0.04 -19.07
N LYS A 259 -6.26 0.98 -18.55
CA LYS A 259 -7.72 0.94 -18.44
C LYS A 259 -8.40 0.89 -19.80
N ALA A 260 -7.92 1.67 -20.77
CA ALA A 260 -8.45 1.65 -22.13
C ALA A 260 -8.21 0.31 -22.84
N GLU A 261 -7.11 -0.38 -22.51
CA GLU A 261 -6.77 -1.70 -23.04
C GLU A 261 -7.43 -2.88 -22.28
N ASN A 262 -8.29 -2.61 -21.30
CA ASN A 262 -8.92 -3.63 -20.44
C ASN A 262 -7.90 -4.56 -19.74
N LEU A 263 -6.71 -4.04 -19.40
CA LEU A 263 -5.70 -4.80 -18.67
C LEU A 263 -5.89 -4.71 -17.16
N MET A 264 -6.55 -3.64 -16.69
CA MET A 264 -6.86 -3.46 -15.27
C MET A 264 -7.91 -4.48 -14.79
N PRO A 265 -7.70 -5.14 -13.63
CA PRO A 265 -8.71 -6.00 -13.01
C PRO A 265 -9.99 -5.24 -12.65
N ASP A 266 -11.14 -5.93 -12.65
CA ASP A 266 -12.40 -5.35 -12.19
C ASP A 266 -12.35 -5.15 -10.67
N VAL A 267 -12.76 -3.97 -10.21
CA VAL A 267 -12.82 -3.64 -8.79
C VAL A 267 -13.79 -4.54 -8.04
N LYS A 268 -14.83 -5.05 -8.73
CA LYS A 268 -15.84 -5.95 -8.14
C LYS A 268 -15.24 -7.22 -7.57
N ASP A 269 -14.21 -7.76 -8.21
CA ASP A 269 -13.54 -8.99 -7.78
C ASP A 269 -12.79 -8.82 -6.44
N TYR A 270 -12.64 -7.58 -5.98
CA TYR A 270 -11.89 -7.21 -4.77
C TYR A 270 -12.75 -6.54 -3.70
N GLU A 271 -14.08 -6.46 -3.87
CA GLU A 271 -14.98 -5.79 -2.92
C GLU A 271 -14.86 -6.35 -1.50
N ASP A 272 -14.80 -7.67 -1.36
CA ASP A 272 -14.66 -8.35 -0.06
C ASP A 272 -13.40 -7.89 0.68
N TRP A 273 -12.28 -7.80 -0.03
CA TRP A 273 -11.02 -7.34 0.54
C TRP A 273 -11.09 -5.85 0.92
N LEU A 274 -11.69 -5.02 0.06
CA LEU A 274 -11.88 -3.58 0.32
C LEU A 274 -12.76 -3.32 1.55
N MET A 275 -13.80 -4.14 1.76
CA MET A 275 -14.73 -4.01 2.90
C MET A 275 -14.06 -4.27 4.26
N MET A 276 -12.93 -4.99 4.30
CA MET A 276 -12.16 -5.21 5.53
C MET A 276 -11.55 -3.91 6.08
N PHE A 277 -11.39 -2.87 5.25
CA PHE A 277 -10.77 -1.60 5.62
C PHE A 277 -11.81 -0.48 5.66
N LYS A 278 -12.58 -0.42 6.74
CA LYS A 278 -13.51 0.70 6.96
C LYS A 278 -12.74 1.99 7.22
N VAL A 279 -13.04 3.02 6.43
CA VAL A 279 -12.57 4.37 6.73
C VAL A 279 -13.25 4.82 8.02
N HIS A 280 -12.52 4.85 9.13
CA HIS A 280 -13.05 5.46 10.34
C HIS A 280 -13.37 6.92 10.00
N PRO A 281 -14.62 7.37 10.18
CA PRO A 281 -14.97 8.76 9.92
C PRO A 281 -14.06 9.63 10.78
N GLN A 282 -13.27 10.49 10.13
CA GLN A 282 -12.44 11.46 10.86
C GLN A 282 -13.32 12.14 11.90
N LYS A 283 -12.94 12.06 13.19
CA LYS A 283 -13.66 12.73 14.27
C LYS A 283 -13.90 14.18 13.86
N GLN A 284 -15.13 14.49 13.47
CA GLN A 284 -15.50 15.85 13.11
C GLN A 284 -15.11 16.75 14.27
N SER A 285 -14.31 17.78 13.98
CA SER A 285 -13.88 18.78 14.95
C SER A 285 -15.07 19.21 15.80
N TRP A 286 -14.90 19.27 17.11
CA TRP A 286 -15.98 19.67 18.03
C TRP A 286 -16.59 21.02 17.64
N PHE A 287 -15.78 21.92 17.06
CA PHE A 287 -16.24 23.18 16.49
C PHE A 287 -17.19 23.01 15.30
N LYS A 288 -16.98 22.02 14.42
CA LYS A 288 -17.93 21.69 13.34
C LYS A 288 -19.23 21.13 13.90
N ARG A 289 -19.18 20.31 14.95
CA ARG A 289 -20.37 19.79 15.64
C ARG A 289 -21.17 20.93 16.31
N LEU A 290 -20.46 21.86 16.97
CA LEU A 290 -21.05 23.04 17.58
C LEU A 290 -21.67 23.97 16.53
N TRP A 291 -20.98 24.20 15.41
CA TRP A 291 -21.47 25.04 14.32
C TRP A 291 -22.71 24.45 13.65
N ILE A 292 -22.77 23.13 13.46
CA ILE A 292 -23.98 22.43 12.97
C ILE A 292 -25.14 22.61 13.95
N LEU A 293 -24.91 22.46 15.26
CA LEU A 293 -25.94 22.69 16.28
C LEU A 293 -26.44 24.14 16.30
N ILE A 294 -25.55 25.11 16.15
CA ILE A 294 -25.89 26.55 16.10
C ILE A 294 -26.61 26.91 14.78
N SER A 295 -26.25 26.26 13.66
CA SER A 295 -26.91 26.51 12.37
C SER A 295 -28.33 25.93 12.29
N ARG A 296 -28.62 24.89 13.09
CA ARG A 296 -29.96 24.26 13.19
C ARG A 296 -30.92 24.99 14.15
N SER A 297 -30.43 25.91 14.98
CA SER A 297 -31.26 26.69 15.91
C SER A 297 -31.80 27.99 15.33
N LYS A 298 -31.51 28.32 14.06
CA LYS A 298 -32.18 29.43 13.39
C LYS A 298 -33.58 29.00 12.97
N PRO A 299 -34.65 29.59 13.54
CA PRO A 299 -36.01 29.29 13.09
C PRO A 299 -36.14 29.67 11.61
N THR A 300 -36.68 28.76 10.82
CA THR A 300 -37.12 29.08 9.47
C THR A 300 -38.13 30.22 9.55
N PRO A 301 -37.97 31.31 8.77
CA PRO A 301 -38.99 32.33 8.71
C PRO A 301 -40.28 31.67 8.23
N LYS A 302 -41.36 31.84 9.00
CA LYS A 302 -42.69 31.43 8.57
C LYS A 302 -42.97 32.15 7.25
N SER A 303 -43.16 31.37 6.20
CA SER A 303 -43.70 31.87 4.95
C SER A 303 -45.16 32.25 5.22
N ASP A 304 -45.41 33.54 5.41
CA ASP A 304 -46.75 34.09 5.34
C ASP A 304 -47.20 33.99 3.88
N VAL A 305 -48.08 33.02 3.62
CA VAL A 305 -48.79 32.88 2.36
C VAL A 305 -50.09 33.67 2.50
N VAL A 306 -50.21 34.71 1.69
CA VAL A 306 -51.44 35.43 1.34
C VAL A 306 -52.22 34.59 0.33
#